data_AF-A0A392UDJ2-F1
#
_entry.id   AF-A0A392UDJ2-F1
#
_cell.length_a   1.000
_cell.length_b   1.000
_cell.length_c   1.000
_cell.angle_alpha   90.00
_cell.angle_beta   90.00
_cell.angle_gamma   90.00
#
_symmetry.space_group_name_H-M   'P 1'
#
loop_
_entity.id
_entity.type
_entity.pdbx_description
1 polymer ?
#
loop_
_entity_poly.entity_id
_entity_poly.type
_entity_poly.pdbx_seq_one_letter_code
_entity_poly.pdbx_strand_id
1 'polypeptide(L)' 'ADAWGPSGAVCSSPSFLSQPVFDEETQMTIPTADEAILVDLGPEAIRGEIANHSMTVFKLLETVTFLNGRECKYLQERDA' A
#
# COMPACT_ATOMS: atom_id res chain seq x y z
N ALA A 1 -4.25 10.88 -22.31
CA ALA A 1 -2.97 10.50 -21.68
C ALA A 1 -3.11 9.04 -21.31
N ASP A 2 -2.81 8.23 -22.31
CA ASP A 2 -3.43 6.95 -22.56
C ASP A 2 -2.54 5.85 -22.00
N ALA A 3 -3.07 5.10 -21.02
CA ALA A 3 -2.43 3.90 -20.47
C ALA A 3 -3.22 2.62 -20.84
N TRP A 4 -4.08 2.69 -21.85
CA TRP A 4 -4.94 1.58 -22.28
C TRP A 4 -4.86 1.33 -23.79
N GLY A 5 -3.88 0.50 -24.18
CA GLY A 5 -3.88 -0.21 -25.46
C GLY A 5 -4.36 -1.66 -25.28
N PRO A 6 -4.92 -2.31 -26.31
CA PRO A 6 -5.49 -3.64 -26.20
C PRO A 6 -4.44 -4.73 -26.45
N SER A 7 -4.44 -5.75 -25.58
CA SER A 7 -3.71 -7.03 -25.67
C SER A 7 -2.28 -7.06 -25.08
N GLY A 8 -2.10 -7.87 -24.05
CA GLY A 8 -0.79 -8.24 -23.48
C GLY A 8 -0.61 -7.73 -22.05
N ALA A 9 -0.86 -8.61 -21.07
CA ALA A 9 -0.55 -8.50 -19.64
C ALA A 9 -0.48 -7.08 -19.06
N VAL A 10 -1.58 -6.60 -18.48
CA VAL A 10 -1.57 -5.42 -17.61
C VAL A 10 -0.63 -5.73 -16.45
N CYS A 11 0.46 -4.97 -16.35
CA CYS A 11 1.27 -4.92 -15.15
C CYS A 11 0.43 -4.26 -14.07
N SER A 12 -0.41 -5.06 -13.40
CA SER A 12 -1.39 -4.58 -12.45
C SER A 12 -0.68 -3.84 -11.32
N SER A 13 -1.13 -2.62 -11.04
CA SER A 13 -0.84 -1.95 -9.77
C SER A 13 -0.99 -2.96 -8.63
N PRO A 14 -0.15 -2.91 -7.57
CA PRO A 14 -0.26 -3.84 -6.45
C PRO A 14 -1.74 -3.95 -6.03
N SER A 15 -2.32 -5.15 -6.13
CA SER A 15 -3.77 -5.38 -6.03
C SER A 15 -4.36 -4.86 -4.72
N PHE A 16 -3.53 -4.77 -3.69
CA PHE A 16 -3.87 -4.19 -2.39
C PHE A 16 -4.23 -2.69 -2.44
N LEU A 17 -3.79 -1.94 -3.45
CA LEU A 17 -4.13 -0.52 -3.59
C LEU A 17 -5.52 -0.29 -4.20
N SER A 18 -6.07 -1.30 -4.88
CA SER A 18 -7.38 -1.23 -5.54
C SER A 18 -8.47 -2.04 -4.85
N GLN A 19 -8.11 -2.85 -3.85
CA GLN A 19 -9.07 -3.56 -3.02
C GLN A 19 -9.40 -2.75 -1.77
N PRO A 20 -10.67 -2.68 -1.34
CA PRO A 20 -11.00 -2.23 0.00
C PRO A 20 -10.27 -3.14 1.00
N VAL A 21 -9.22 -2.62 1.63
CA VAL A 21 -8.42 -3.36 2.61
C VAL A 21 -9.20 -3.58 3.91
N PHE A 22 -10.19 -2.71 4.15
CA PHE A 22 -11.12 -2.79 5.26
C PHE A 22 -12.51 -2.99 4.67
N ASP A 23 -12.98 -4.22 4.70
CA ASP A 23 -14.40 -4.49 4.57
C ASP A 23 -15.10 -3.98 5.83
N GLU A 24 -16.39 -3.61 5.72
CA GLU A 24 -17.22 -3.13 6.83
C GLU A 24 -17.29 -4.12 8.02
N GLU A 25 -16.85 -5.37 7.80
CA GLU A 25 -16.70 -6.42 8.80
C GLU A 25 -15.42 -6.31 9.65
N THR A 26 -14.40 -5.58 9.18
CA THR A 26 -13.12 -5.43 9.89
C THR A 26 -13.23 -4.36 10.96
N GLN A 27 -13.63 -4.75 12.16
CA GLN A 27 -13.69 -3.86 13.32
C GLN A 27 -12.29 -3.64 13.91
N MET A 28 -11.72 -2.46 13.69
CA MET A 28 -10.52 -2.03 14.40
C MET A 28 -10.89 -1.71 15.86
N THR A 29 -10.55 -2.61 16.78
CA THR A 29 -10.75 -2.40 18.23
C THR A 29 -9.42 -2.01 18.87
N ILE A 30 -9.40 -0.86 19.53
CA ILE A 30 -8.24 -0.43 20.33
C ILE A 30 -8.46 -0.93 21.76
N PRO A 31 -7.52 -1.69 22.35
CA PRO A 31 -7.61 -2.07 23.75
C PRO A 31 -7.66 -0.84 24.66
N THR A 32 -8.47 -0.87 25.73
CA THR A 32 -8.62 0.26 26.66
C THR A 32 -7.31 0.72 27.29
N ALA A 33 -6.36 -0.19 27.51
CA ALA A 33 -5.02 0.16 27.99
C ALA A 33 -4.26 1.04 26.99
N ASP A 34 -4.43 0.77 25.70
CA ASP A 34 -3.77 1.49 24.61
C ASP A 34 -4.47 2.83 24.35
N GLU A 35 -5.78 2.95 24.61
CA GLU A 35 -6.50 4.23 24.54
C GLU A 35 -5.91 5.28 25.48
N ALA A 36 -5.63 4.91 26.74
CA ALA A 36 -5.03 5.83 27.70
C ALA A 36 -3.65 6.32 27.25
N ILE A 37 -2.88 5.43 26.61
CA ILE A 37 -1.55 5.76 26.06
C ILE A 37 -1.68 6.70 24.86
N LEU A 38 -2.63 6.45 23.95
CA LEU A 38 -2.88 7.32 22.81
C LEU A 38 -3.36 8.72 23.24
N VAL A 39 -4.21 8.79 24.27
CA VAL A 39 -4.64 10.08 24.85
C VAL A 39 -3.46 10.83 25.44
N ASP A 40 -2.56 10.15 26.17
CA ASP A 40 -1.36 10.76 26.77
C ASP A 40 -0.35 11.22 25.72
N LEU A 41 -0.15 10.44 24.66
CA LEU A 41 0.75 10.75 23.55
C LEU A 41 0.31 12.05 22.83
N GLY A 42 -0.99 12.25 22.68
CA GLY A 42 -1.58 13.43 22.06
C GLY A 42 -1.54 13.42 20.52
N PRO A 43 -2.39 14.24 19.87
CA PRO A 43 -2.68 14.12 18.45
C PRO A 43 -1.50 14.42 17.53
N GLU A 44 -0.58 15.31 17.93
CA GLU A 44 0.60 15.62 17.12
C GLU A 44 1.62 14.48 17.10
N ALA A 45 1.90 13.88 18.24
CA ALA A 45 2.85 12.78 18.32
C ALA A 45 2.29 11.53 17.61
N ILE A 46 0.98 11.27 17.71
CA ILE A 46 0.31 10.21 16.91
C ILE A 46 0.50 10.47 15.41
N ARG A 47 0.27 11.70 14.93
CA ARG A 47 0.50 12.06 13.52
C ARG A 47 1.94 11.84 13.10
N GLY A 48 2.89 12.25 13.93
CA GLY A 48 4.32 12.06 13.70
C GLY A 48 4.66 10.59 13.54
N GLU A 49 4.11 9.74 14.40
CA GLU A 49 4.45 8.32 14.38
C GLU A 49 3.77 7.55 13.24
N ILE A 50 2.54 7.93 12.88
CA ILE A 50 1.90 7.46 11.64
C ILE A 50 2.73 7.86 10.42
N ALA A 51 3.20 9.11 10.34
CA ALA A 51 4.01 9.58 9.21
C ALA A 51 5.33 8.82 9.10
N ASN A 52 6.01 8.60 10.24
CA ASN A 52 7.28 7.89 10.30
C ASN A 52 7.15 6.43 9.85
N HIS A 53 6.14 5.71 10.36
CA HIS A 53 5.93 4.31 9.98
C HIS A 53 5.37 4.15 8.56
N SER A 54 4.44 5.03 8.14
CA SER A 54 3.88 4.99 6.78
C SER A 54 4.93 5.24 5.71
N MET A 55 5.94 6.09 5.97
CA MET A 55 7.07 6.30 5.04
C MET A 55 7.80 5.00 4.70
N THR A 56 7.98 4.11 5.67
CA THR A 56 8.63 2.81 5.43
C THR A 56 7.75 1.92 4.55
N VAL A 57 6.44 1.90 4.79
CA VAL A 57 5.47 1.17 3.96
C VAL A 57 5.44 1.72 2.53
N PHE A 58 5.47 3.04 2.34
CA PHE A 58 5.52 3.65 1.02
C PHE A 58 6.80 3.29 0.25
N LYS A 59 7.96 3.27 0.91
CA LYS A 59 9.21 2.82 0.29
C LYS A 59 9.16 1.35 -0.14
N LEU A 60 8.55 0.49 0.68
CA LEU A 60 8.35 -0.91 0.32
C LEU A 60 7.43 -1.03 -0.90
N LEU A 61 6.34 -0.26 -0.92
CA LEU A 61 5.40 -0.23 -2.05
C LEU A 61 6.06 0.26 -3.34
N GLU A 62 6.90 1.29 -3.27
CA GLU A 62 7.69 1.79 -4.39
C GLU A 62 8.62 0.69 -4.92
N THR A 63 9.31 -0.01 -4.03
CA THR A 63 10.23 -1.11 -4.37
C THR A 63 9.48 -2.26 -5.06
N VAL A 64 8.35 -2.70 -4.51
CA VAL A 64 7.53 -3.78 -5.09
C VAL A 64 6.99 -3.35 -6.46
N THR A 65 6.50 -2.12 -6.59
CA THR A 65 6.00 -1.60 -7.87
C THR A 65 7.10 -1.55 -8.93
N PHE A 66 8.30 -1.13 -8.55
CA PHE A 66 9.46 -1.11 -9.43
C PHE A 66 9.88 -2.50 -9.90
N LEU A 67 9.92 -3.48 -8.98
CA LEU A 67 10.25 -4.86 -9.31
C LEU A 67 9.19 -5.50 -10.21
N ASN A 68 7.90 -5.29 -9.91
CA ASN A 68 6.79 -5.76 -10.74
C ASN A 68 6.89 -5.21 -12.17
N GLY A 69 7.19 -3.92 -12.33
CA GLY A 69 7.40 -3.32 -13.65
C GLY A 69 8.52 -3.99 -14.46
N ARG A 70 9.63 -4.35 -13.80
CA ARG A 70 10.73 -5.09 -14.43
C ARG A 70 10.34 -6.50 -14.82
N GLU A 71 9.64 -7.22 -13.95
CA GLU A 71 9.14 -8.57 -14.21
C GLU A 71 8.18 -8.57 -15.41
N CYS A 72 7.23 -7.64 -15.45
CA CYS A 72 6.31 -7.50 -16.58
C CYS A 72 7.04 -7.25 -17.90
N LYS A 73 8.05 -6.36 -17.90
CA LYS A 73 8.88 -6.12 -19.07
C LYS A 73 9.58 -7.39 -19.53
N TYR A 74 10.16 -8.16 -18.61
CA TYR A 74 10.82 -9.42 -18.93
C TYR A 74 9.86 -10.44 -19.53
N LEU A 75 8.66 -10.59 -18.95
CA LEU A 75 7.64 -11.51 -19.47
C LEU A 75 7.17 -11.10 -20.88
N GLN A 76 6.99 -9.79 -21.12
CA GLN A 76 6.63 -9.28 -22.44
C GLN A 76 7.71 -9.55 -23.49
N GLU A 77 9.00 -9.40 -23.13
CA GLU A 77 10.12 -9.72 -24.03
C GLU A 77 10.27 -11.22 -24.29
N ARG A 78 9.93 -12.07 -23.32
CA ARG A 78 9.96 -13.54 -23.46
C ARG A 78 8.82 -14.06 -24.35
N ASP A 79 7.64 -13.45 -24.23
CA ASP A 79 6.42 -13.89 -24.91
C ASP A 79 6.25 -13.28 -26.31
N ALA A 80 7.14 -12.35 -26.72
CA ALA A 80 7.23 -11.74 -28.05
C ALA A 80 8.07 -12.58 -29.03
#